data_AF-A0A847N7I8-F1
#
_entry.id   AF-A0A847N7I8-F1
#
_cell.length_a   1.000
_cell.length_b   1.000
_cell.length_c   1.000
_cell.angle_alpha   90.00
_cell.angle_beta   90.00
_cell.angle_gamma   90.00
#
_symmetry.space_group_name_H-M   'P 1'
#
loop_
_entity.id
_entity.type
_entity.pdbx_description
1 polymer ?
#
loop_
_entity_poly.entity_id
_entity_poly.type
_entity_poly.pdbx_seq_one_letter_code
_entity_poly.pdbx_strand_id
1 'polypeptide(L)'
;MKKDKLHKIILGGSIVVLVISLVPLFFSEWFEINIHTVGIRISVLIVSFAAFISSAFFSYLVYSHNRTVSKLNDDMNKRGEMFREIQFASSNYSIIEFTDRMLIYKESDRYIKRFLEDKEFGFHLIETDTNEKIEEITLDKYSFYTIRIPFKIVEGKMVSKLKVSQIRFERDLKKYYFRPTNERQEETGYILYNETTKRNNLIMNLIVKKDNDFFDQEVNVFTKIKIIINVVSLLGVTTKGINELYFTNPTQKEGDGLHTYKINSSNFTLLERPKIESLDELEFDLL
;
A
#
# COMPACT_ATOMS: atom_id res chain seq x y z
N MET A 1 28.59 0.11 -16.51
CA MET A 1 29.41 1.20 -17.10
C MET A 1 30.74 1.51 -16.39
N LYS A 2 30.85 1.61 -15.05
CA LYS A 2 32.17 1.83 -14.40
C LYS A 2 33.10 0.59 -14.35
N LYS A 3 32.53 -0.63 -14.38
CA LYS A 3 33.26 -1.92 -14.36
C LYS A 3 34.21 -2.09 -15.55
N ASP A 4 33.75 -1.74 -16.75
CA ASP A 4 34.54 -1.91 -17.99
C ASP A 4 35.70 -0.92 -18.09
N LYS A 5 35.60 0.26 -17.45
CA LYS A 5 36.66 1.27 -17.48
C LYS A 5 37.89 0.83 -16.70
N LEU A 6 37.73 0.30 -15.49
CA LEU A 6 38.87 -0.15 -14.68
C LEU A 6 39.58 -1.35 -15.34
N HIS A 7 38.81 -2.27 -15.91
CA HIS A 7 39.36 -3.42 -16.63
C HIS A 7 40.15 -2.98 -17.87
N LYS A 8 39.61 -2.04 -18.65
CA LYS A 8 40.31 -1.44 -19.80
C LYS A 8 41.59 -0.69 -19.39
N ILE A 9 41.60 -0.04 -18.23
CA ILE A 9 42.79 0.67 -17.72
C ILE A 9 43.88 -0.32 -17.30
N ILE A 10 43.54 -1.38 -16.55
CA ILE A 10 44.51 -2.40 -16.12
C ILE A 10 45.05 -3.17 -17.34
N LEU A 11 44.17 -3.53 -18.28
CA LEU A 11 44.56 -4.19 -19.52
C LEU A 11 45.45 -3.27 -20.39
N GLY A 12 45.07 -2.01 -20.54
CA GLY A 12 45.84 -1.01 -21.29
C GLY A 12 47.23 -0.76 -20.68
N GLY A 13 47.31 -0.60 -19.37
CA GLY A 13 48.59 -0.46 -18.66
C GLY A 13 49.49 -1.69 -18.81
N SER A 14 48.90 -2.89 -18.77
CA SER A 14 49.63 -4.14 -18.99
C SER A 14 50.18 -4.24 -20.42
N ILE A 15 49.38 -3.86 -21.43
CA ILE A 15 49.82 -3.87 -22.84
C ILE A 15 50.97 -2.88 -23.06
N VAL A 16 50.88 -1.65 -22.54
CA VAL A 16 51.93 -0.63 -22.69
C VAL A 16 53.25 -1.11 -22.09
N VAL A 17 53.21 -1.67 -20.88
CA VAL A 17 54.43 -2.18 -20.21
C VAL A 17 54.99 -3.41 -20.93
N LEU A 18 54.14 -4.29 -21.47
CA LEU A 18 54.57 -5.44 -22.29
C LEU A 18 55.28 -4.97 -23.57
N VAL A 19 54.72 -3.97 -24.27
CA VAL A 19 55.36 -3.40 -25.48
C VAL A 19 56.72 -2.81 -25.13
N ILE A 20 56.83 -2.04 -24.04
CA ILE A 20 58.11 -1.50 -23.56
C ILE A 20 59.09 -2.63 -23.22
N SER A 21 58.63 -3.74 -22.65
CA SER A 21 59.48 -4.89 -22.33
C SER A 21 59.99 -5.66 -23.55
N LEU A 22 59.32 -5.55 -24.69
CA LEU A 22 59.72 -6.18 -25.95
C LEU A 22 60.71 -5.33 -26.76
N VAL A 23 60.77 -4.02 -26.54
CA VAL A 23 61.73 -3.11 -27.21
C VAL A 23 63.19 -3.59 -27.06
N PRO A 24 63.69 -3.98 -25.87
CA PRO A 24 65.04 -4.53 -25.71
C PRO A 24 65.29 -5.84 -26.48
N LEU A 25 64.25 -6.60 -26.82
CA LEU A 25 64.36 -7.87 -27.54
C LEU A 25 64.64 -7.64 -29.03
N PHE A 26 64.02 -6.61 -29.61
CA PHE A 26 64.22 -6.21 -31.01
C PHE A 26 65.55 -5.48 -31.24
N PHE A 27 66.06 -4.77 -30.24
CA PHE A 27 67.38 -4.10 -30.28
C PHE A 27 68.49 -4.92 -29.59
N SER A 28 68.29 -6.24 -29.48
CA SER A 28 69.16 -7.14 -28.72
C SER A 28 70.61 -7.12 -29.19
N GLU A 29 70.89 -7.09 -30.50
CA GLU A 29 72.26 -7.04 -31.05
C GLU A 29 73.03 -5.78 -30.63
N TRP A 30 72.38 -4.60 -30.63
CA TRP A 30 73.00 -3.35 -30.18
C TRP A 30 73.29 -3.37 -28.66
N PHE A 31 72.39 -4.00 -27.90
CA PHE A 31 72.51 -4.13 -26.46
C PHE A 31 73.51 -5.21 -26.03
N GLU A 32 73.67 -6.29 -26.79
CA GLU A 32 74.57 -7.41 -26.51
C GLU A 32 76.04 -7.03 -26.72
N ILE A 33 76.31 -6.17 -27.72
CA ILE A 33 77.65 -5.61 -27.98
C ILE A 33 78.09 -4.65 -26.87
N ASN A 34 77.16 -3.91 -26.25
CA ASN A 34 77.49 -2.89 -25.25
C ASN A 34 77.29 -3.37 -23.80
N ILE A 35 76.44 -4.37 -23.56
CA ILE A 35 75.97 -4.79 -22.22
C ILE A 35 75.63 -6.29 -22.22
N HIS A 36 76.60 -7.16 -21.91
CA HIS A 36 76.47 -8.63 -21.87
C HIS A 36 75.39 -9.26 -20.94
N THR A 37 74.62 -8.46 -20.20
CA THR A 37 73.68 -8.93 -19.14
C THR A 37 72.19 -8.87 -19.56
N VAL A 38 71.91 -8.61 -20.83
CA VAL A 38 70.58 -8.27 -21.35
C VAL A 38 69.59 -9.44 -21.28
N GLY A 39 70.01 -10.68 -21.57
CA GLY A 39 69.13 -11.86 -21.53
C GLY A 39 68.55 -12.15 -20.14
N ILE A 40 69.38 -12.13 -19.10
CA ILE A 40 68.95 -12.31 -17.71
C ILE A 40 67.99 -11.19 -17.27
N ARG A 41 68.27 -9.94 -17.68
CA ARG A 41 67.41 -8.79 -17.37
C ARG A 41 66.03 -8.90 -18.02
N ILE A 42 65.96 -9.39 -19.26
CA ILE A 42 64.69 -9.63 -19.96
C ILE A 42 63.90 -10.74 -19.27
N SER A 43 64.52 -11.86 -18.92
CA SER A 43 63.84 -12.94 -18.18
C SER A 43 63.33 -12.47 -16.82
N VAL A 44 64.12 -11.70 -16.07
CA VAL A 44 63.71 -11.11 -14.79
C VAL A 44 62.54 -10.13 -14.98
N LEU A 45 62.52 -9.35 -16.06
CA LEU A 45 61.42 -8.44 -16.37
C LEU A 45 60.13 -9.21 -16.69
N ILE A 46 60.18 -10.26 -17.52
CA ILE A 46 59.03 -11.10 -17.85
C ILE A 46 58.47 -11.79 -16.59
N VAL A 47 59.34 -12.36 -15.76
CA VAL A 47 58.92 -13.00 -14.50
C VAL A 47 58.30 -11.99 -13.53
N SER A 48 58.91 -10.80 -13.40
CA SER A 48 58.38 -9.73 -12.55
C SER A 48 57.02 -9.23 -13.05
N PHE A 49 56.83 -9.17 -14.37
CA PHE A 49 55.59 -8.74 -14.99
C PHE A 49 54.48 -9.79 -14.85
N ALA A 50 54.80 -11.07 -15.06
CA ALA A 50 53.87 -12.16 -14.82
C ALA A 50 53.42 -12.20 -13.34
N ALA A 51 54.35 -11.99 -12.40
CA ALA A 51 54.04 -11.87 -10.98
C ALA A 51 53.15 -10.66 -10.67
N PHE A 52 53.43 -9.50 -11.29
CA PHE A 52 52.62 -8.29 -11.12
C PHE A 52 51.18 -8.47 -11.64
N ILE A 53 51.00 -8.98 -12.87
CA ILE A 53 49.67 -9.25 -13.42
C ILE A 53 48.91 -10.25 -12.56
N SER A 54 49.57 -11.34 -12.14
CA SER A 54 48.95 -12.36 -11.29
C SER A 54 48.46 -11.76 -9.96
N SER A 55 49.29 -10.94 -9.30
CA SER A 55 48.94 -10.25 -8.06
C SER A 55 47.81 -9.23 -8.23
N ALA A 56 47.84 -8.44 -9.32
CA ALA A 56 46.79 -7.46 -9.62
C ALA A 56 45.46 -8.14 -9.93
N PHE A 57 45.48 -9.24 -10.69
CA PHE A 57 44.30 -10.02 -11.01
C PHE A 57 43.72 -10.70 -9.75
N PHE A 58 44.57 -11.30 -8.91
CA PHE A 58 44.15 -11.87 -7.63
C PHE A 58 43.51 -10.80 -6.72
N SER A 59 44.13 -9.63 -6.59
CA SER A 59 43.58 -8.51 -5.80
C SER A 59 42.21 -8.05 -6.34
N TYR A 60 42.05 -8.00 -7.66
CA TYR A 60 40.75 -7.68 -8.28
C TYR A 60 39.70 -8.76 -8.01
N LEU A 61 40.06 -10.03 -8.10
CA LEU A 61 39.16 -11.14 -7.77
C LEU A 61 38.69 -11.06 -6.32
N VAL A 62 39.60 -10.82 -5.38
CA VAL A 62 39.27 -10.63 -3.95
C VAL A 62 38.32 -9.44 -3.77
N TYR A 63 38.62 -8.30 -4.38
CA TYR A 63 37.75 -7.12 -4.32
C TYR A 63 36.34 -7.40 -4.88
N SER A 64 36.26 -8.05 -6.05
CA SER A 64 35.00 -8.40 -6.70
C SER A 64 34.20 -9.41 -5.88
N HIS A 65 34.88 -10.39 -5.29
CA HIS A 65 34.29 -11.38 -4.39
C HIS A 65 33.72 -10.72 -3.14
N ASN A 66 34.51 -9.93 -2.41
CA ASN A 66 34.07 -9.24 -1.19
C ASN A 66 32.87 -8.32 -1.45
N ARG A 67 32.90 -7.59 -2.57
CA ARG A 67 31.77 -6.75 -2.98
C ARG A 67 30.51 -7.55 -3.29
N THR A 68 30.67 -8.71 -3.92
CA THR A 68 29.53 -9.60 -4.22
C THR A 68 28.95 -10.20 -2.95
N VAL A 69 29.81 -10.70 -2.06
CA VAL A 69 29.42 -11.25 -0.76
C VAL A 69 28.68 -10.21 0.09
N SER A 70 29.19 -8.97 0.16
CA SER A 70 28.52 -7.87 0.86
C SER A 70 27.12 -7.61 0.29
N LYS A 71 26.98 -7.53 -1.04
CA LYS A 71 25.65 -7.35 -1.66
C LYS A 71 24.71 -8.51 -1.38
N LEU A 72 25.21 -9.74 -1.45
CA LEU A 72 24.41 -10.93 -1.13
C LEU A 72 23.94 -10.91 0.32
N ASN A 73 24.79 -10.48 1.25
CA ASN A 73 24.43 -10.32 2.66
C ASN A 73 23.34 -9.26 2.86
N ASP A 74 23.49 -8.09 2.22
CA ASP A 74 22.48 -7.03 2.28
C ASP A 74 21.13 -7.49 1.70
N ASP A 75 21.15 -8.20 0.58
CA ASP A 75 19.94 -8.76 -0.04
C ASP A 75 19.32 -9.88 0.82
N MET A 76 20.13 -10.70 1.50
CA MET A 76 19.64 -11.70 2.46
C MET A 76 18.96 -11.04 3.65
N ASN A 77 19.53 -9.97 4.20
CA ASN A 77 18.94 -9.22 5.30
C ASN A 77 17.60 -8.60 4.90
N LYS A 78 17.54 -7.91 3.76
CA LYS A 78 16.29 -7.32 3.24
C LYS A 78 15.19 -8.37 3.03
N ARG A 79 15.56 -9.55 2.51
CA ARG A 79 14.61 -10.67 2.39
C ARG A 79 14.15 -11.16 3.76
N GLY A 80 15.06 -11.32 4.71
CA GLY A 80 14.73 -11.71 6.09
C GLY A 80 13.75 -10.73 6.75
N GLU A 81 13.97 -9.43 6.58
CA GLU A 81 13.06 -8.39 7.05
C GLU A 81 11.69 -8.49 6.38
N MET A 82 11.65 -8.58 5.05
CA MET A 82 10.40 -8.75 4.30
C MET A 82 9.62 -10.02 4.72
N PHE A 83 10.32 -11.13 4.95
CA PHE A 83 9.68 -12.36 5.45
C PHE A 83 9.10 -12.16 6.85
N ARG A 84 9.81 -11.48 7.74
CA ARG A 84 9.32 -11.14 9.09
C ARG A 84 8.08 -10.24 9.01
N GLU A 85 8.10 -9.22 8.15
CA GLU A 85 6.95 -8.32 7.94
C GLU A 85 5.74 -9.07 7.38
N ILE A 86 5.92 -9.92 6.36
CA ILE A 86 4.84 -10.74 5.80
C ILE A 86 4.29 -11.69 6.87
N GLN A 87 5.15 -12.33 7.65
CA GLN A 87 4.72 -13.21 8.73
C GLN A 87 3.92 -12.45 9.78
N PHE A 88 4.41 -11.29 10.23
CA PHE A 88 3.71 -10.44 11.17
C PHE A 88 2.36 -9.96 10.62
N ALA A 89 2.31 -9.49 9.38
CA ALA A 89 1.07 -9.05 8.74
C ALA A 89 0.07 -10.22 8.61
N SER A 90 0.55 -11.40 8.22
CA SER A 90 -0.29 -12.60 8.08
C SER A 90 -0.84 -13.13 9.41
N SER A 91 -0.19 -12.87 10.55
CA SER A 91 -0.68 -13.31 11.86
C SER A 91 -1.56 -12.28 12.57
N ASN A 92 -1.50 -11.01 12.12
CA ASN A 92 -2.09 -9.88 12.84
C ASN A 92 -3.08 -9.04 12.01
N TYR A 93 -3.45 -9.49 10.81
CA TYR A 93 -4.53 -8.86 10.06
C TYR A 93 -5.88 -9.00 10.77
N SER A 94 -6.90 -8.35 10.22
CA SER A 94 -8.28 -8.45 10.70
C SER A 94 -9.24 -8.48 9.51
N ILE A 95 -10.17 -9.43 9.52
CA ILE A 95 -11.29 -9.50 8.57
C ILE A 95 -12.58 -9.32 9.35
N ILE A 96 -13.45 -8.45 8.85
CA ILE A 96 -14.77 -8.20 9.42
C ILE A 96 -15.88 -8.76 8.53
N GLU A 97 -16.97 -9.13 9.18
CA GLU A 97 -18.23 -9.50 8.54
C GLU A 97 -19.33 -8.61 9.11
N PHE A 98 -20.10 -7.97 8.24
CA PHE A 98 -21.26 -7.20 8.66
C PHE A 98 -22.45 -8.14 8.91
N THR A 99 -23.17 -7.92 9.99
CA THR A 99 -24.21 -8.84 10.46
C THR A 99 -25.48 -8.13 10.90
N ASP A 100 -26.51 -8.92 11.13
CA ASP A 100 -27.78 -8.52 11.74
C ASP A 100 -28.59 -7.53 10.89
N ARG A 101 -28.70 -6.29 11.35
CA ARG A 101 -29.62 -5.29 10.80
C ARG A 101 -28.86 -4.00 10.59
N MET A 102 -28.73 -3.60 9.33
CA MET A 102 -28.30 -2.27 8.97
C MET A 102 -29.44 -1.29 9.16
N LEU A 103 -29.16 -0.15 9.77
CA LEU A 103 -30.12 0.94 9.96
C LEU A 103 -29.71 2.12 9.09
N ILE A 104 -30.68 2.72 8.40
CA ILE A 104 -30.50 4.01 7.75
C ILE A 104 -31.57 4.98 8.24
N TYR A 105 -31.15 6.16 8.69
CA TYR A 105 -32.05 7.19 9.21
C TYR A 105 -31.58 8.59 8.86
N LYS A 106 -32.50 9.56 8.94
CA LYS A 106 -32.17 10.97 8.78
C LYS A 106 -31.32 11.45 9.93
N GLU A 107 -30.26 12.18 9.60
CA GLU A 107 -29.36 12.76 10.59
C GLU A 107 -30.02 13.93 11.33
N SER A 108 -29.54 14.24 12.54
CA SER A 108 -30.09 15.33 13.35
C SER A 108 -29.71 16.72 12.84
N ASP A 109 -30.64 17.69 12.91
CA ASP A 109 -30.39 19.09 12.50
C ASP A 109 -29.16 19.71 13.17
N ARG A 110 -28.91 19.36 14.44
CA ARG A 110 -27.75 19.82 15.20
C ARG A 110 -26.45 19.33 14.57
N TYR A 111 -26.39 18.05 14.21
CA TYR A 111 -25.22 17.46 13.59
C TYR A 111 -24.97 18.07 12.21
N ILE A 112 -26.03 18.24 11.41
CA ILE A 112 -25.93 18.83 10.07
C ILE A 112 -25.37 20.26 10.13
N LYS A 113 -25.86 21.10 11.06
CA LYS A 113 -25.33 22.46 11.24
C LYS A 113 -23.84 22.46 11.56
N ARG A 114 -23.40 21.57 12.45
CA ARG A 114 -21.98 21.45 12.82
C ARG A 114 -21.12 21.05 11.62
N PHE A 115 -21.58 20.12 10.79
CA PHE A 115 -20.88 19.73 9.57
C PHE A 115 -20.79 20.88 8.54
N LEU A 116 -21.82 21.72 8.43
CA LEU A 116 -21.79 22.86 7.51
C LEU A 116 -20.84 23.97 7.98
N GLU A 117 -20.65 24.10 9.29
CA GLU A 117 -19.66 25.02 9.89
C GLU A 117 -18.23 24.47 9.76
N ASP A 118 -18.03 23.17 9.97
CA ASP A 118 -16.76 22.47 9.87
C ASP A 118 -16.89 21.26 8.93
N LYS A 119 -16.45 21.43 7.68
CA LYS A 119 -16.54 20.41 6.63
C LYS A 119 -15.61 19.21 6.88
N GLU A 120 -14.64 19.32 7.79
CA GLU A 120 -13.79 18.20 8.20
C GLU A 120 -14.36 17.39 9.37
N PHE A 121 -15.43 17.90 9.98
CA PHE A 121 -16.11 17.20 11.06
C PHE A 121 -16.72 15.90 10.56
N GLY A 122 -16.46 14.78 11.24
CA GLY A 122 -17.22 13.54 11.11
C GLY A 122 -16.65 12.53 10.12
N PHE A 123 -17.56 11.75 9.50
CA PHE A 123 -17.24 10.56 8.72
C PHE A 123 -18.16 10.49 7.49
N HIS A 124 -17.96 11.43 6.57
CA HIS A 124 -18.92 11.76 5.52
C HIS A 124 -18.56 11.18 4.16
N LEU A 125 -19.55 10.58 3.51
CA LEU A 125 -19.50 10.18 2.13
C LEU A 125 -20.58 10.91 1.35
N ILE A 126 -20.20 11.55 0.25
CA ILE A 126 -21.11 12.24 -0.65
C ILE A 126 -21.43 11.40 -1.86
N GLU A 127 -22.70 11.46 -2.25
CA GLU A 127 -23.18 10.95 -3.51
C GLU A 127 -22.45 11.62 -4.66
N THR A 128 -21.78 10.82 -5.48
CA THR A 128 -20.96 11.30 -6.60
C THR A 128 -21.31 10.54 -7.86
N ASP A 129 -21.77 11.24 -8.89
CA ASP A 129 -21.80 10.70 -10.24
C ASP A 129 -20.37 10.62 -10.78
N THR A 130 -20.05 9.56 -11.53
CA THR A 130 -18.69 9.11 -11.83
C THR A 130 -17.70 10.15 -12.43
N ASN A 131 -18.13 11.36 -12.77
CA ASN A 131 -17.32 12.43 -13.38
C ASN A 131 -17.66 13.87 -12.91
N GLU A 132 -18.49 14.08 -11.88
CA GLU A 132 -18.90 15.44 -11.48
C GLU A 132 -18.01 16.02 -10.37
N LYS A 133 -17.65 17.31 -10.49
CA LYS A 133 -17.06 18.05 -9.37
C LYS A 133 -18.09 18.15 -8.26
N ILE A 134 -17.67 17.87 -7.03
CA ILE A 134 -18.52 18.00 -5.85
C ILE A 134 -18.95 19.47 -5.74
N GLU A 135 -20.24 19.72 -5.90
CA GLU A 135 -20.82 21.04 -5.67
C GLU A 135 -20.77 21.40 -4.19
N GLU A 136 -20.88 22.69 -3.86
CA GLU A 136 -20.97 23.13 -2.48
C GLU A 136 -22.15 22.46 -1.76
N ILE A 137 -21.86 21.82 -0.64
CA ILE A 137 -22.84 21.08 0.15
C ILE A 137 -23.71 22.08 0.92
N THR A 138 -24.97 22.20 0.53
CA THR A 138 -25.98 23.04 1.19
C THR A 138 -27.22 22.26 1.56
N LEU A 139 -27.96 22.74 2.56
CA LEU A 139 -29.23 22.14 3.01
C LEU A 139 -30.31 22.12 1.93
N ASP A 140 -30.27 23.05 0.98
CA ASP A 140 -31.28 23.14 -0.08
C ASP A 140 -31.09 22.07 -1.14
N LYS A 141 -29.84 21.67 -1.39
CA LYS A 141 -29.48 20.69 -2.43
C LYS A 141 -29.29 19.28 -1.89
N TYR A 142 -28.90 19.12 -0.63
CA TYR A 142 -28.52 17.82 -0.07
C TYR A 142 -29.35 17.40 1.13
N SER A 143 -29.51 16.09 1.29
CA SER A 143 -30.09 15.42 2.45
C SER A 143 -29.03 14.57 3.15
N PHE A 144 -29.11 14.50 4.47
CA PHE A 144 -28.12 13.82 5.31
C PHE A 144 -28.75 12.60 5.97
N TYR A 145 -28.07 11.46 5.82
CA TYR A 145 -28.48 10.19 6.38
C TYR A 145 -27.33 9.52 7.10
N THR A 146 -27.61 8.86 8.22
CA THR A 146 -26.64 8.03 8.92
C THR A 146 -26.91 6.58 8.58
N ILE A 147 -25.85 5.83 8.25
CA ILE A 147 -25.88 4.38 8.18
C ILE A 147 -25.19 3.79 9.41
N ARG A 148 -25.84 2.82 10.04
CA ARG A 148 -25.28 2.03 11.14
C ARG A 148 -25.29 0.57 10.73
N ILE A 149 -24.10 -0.03 10.62
CA ILE A 149 -23.93 -1.42 10.22
C ILE A 149 -23.20 -2.18 11.33
N PRO A 150 -23.87 -3.10 12.04
CA PRO A 150 -23.21 -3.99 12.98
C PRO A 150 -22.20 -4.88 12.25
N PHE A 151 -21.04 -5.11 12.87
CA PHE A 151 -20.04 -6.03 12.39
C PHE A 151 -19.40 -6.83 13.53
N LYS A 152 -18.89 -8.00 13.16
CA LYS A 152 -18.05 -8.83 14.01
C LYS A 152 -16.72 -9.07 13.30
N ILE A 153 -15.69 -9.36 14.10
CA ILE A 153 -14.40 -9.80 13.59
C ILE A 153 -14.50 -11.30 13.39
N VAL A 154 -14.29 -11.77 12.16
CA VAL A 154 -14.36 -13.20 11.81
C VAL A 154 -12.99 -13.84 11.93
N GLU A 155 -11.96 -13.09 11.54
CA GLU A 155 -10.60 -13.58 11.56
C GLU A 155 -9.65 -12.47 12.01
N GLY A 156 -8.63 -12.86 12.78
CA GLY A 156 -7.54 -11.98 13.12
C GLY A 156 -7.71 -11.22 14.45
N LYS A 157 -7.09 -10.05 14.54
CA LYS A 157 -7.01 -9.25 15.77
C LYS A 157 -8.15 -8.25 15.89
N MET A 158 -8.24 -7.58 17.05
CA MET A 158 -9.18 -6.48 17.23
C MET A 158 -8.94 -5.37 16.21
N VAL A 159 -10.02 -4.77 15.73
CA VAL A 159 -9.98 -3.66 14.78
C VAL A 159 -9.82 -2.36 15.55
N SER A 160 -8.86 -1.54 15.16
CA SER A 160 -8.65 -0.20 15.72
C SER A 160 -9.32 0.87 14.87
N LYS A 161 -9.22 0.78 13.53
CA LYS A 161 -9.81 1.75 12.61
C LYS A 161 -10.44 1.03 11.42
N LEU A 162 -11.52 1.61 10.90
CA LEU A 162 -12.14 1.24 9.63
C LEU A 162 -12.12 2.46 8.74
N LYS A 163 -11.46 2.39 7.58
CA LYS A 163 -11.50 3.45 6.57
C LYS A 163 -12.35 2.96 5.40
N VAL A 164 -13.28 3.79 4.93
CA VAL A 164 -14.20 3.48 3.84
C VAL A 164 -13.83 4.32 2.63
N SER A 165 -13.45 3.67 1.54
CA SER A 165 -13.10 4.37 0.30
C SER A 165 -14.33 4.62 -0.58
N GLN A 166 -15.31 3.71 -0.55
CA GLN A 166 -16.52 3.83 -1.36
C GLN A 166 -17.64 2.94 -0.82
N ILE A 167 -18.88 3.45 -0.87
CA ILE A 167 -20.09 2.64 -0.73
C ILE A 167 -20.88 2.71 -2.02
N ARG A 168 -21.30 1.54 -2.53
CA ARG A 168 -22.15 1.42 -3.72
C ARG A 168 -23.45 0.74 -3.35
N PHE A 169 -24.56 1.43 -3.58
CA PHE A 169 -25.90 0.86 -3.48
C PHE A 169 -26.41 0.54 -4.88
N GLU A 170 -27.06 -0.61 -5.04
CA GLU A 170 -27.66 -1.04 -6.30
C GLU A 170 -29.17 -1.20 -6.10
N ARG A 171 -29.98 -0.54 -6.94
CA ARG A 171 -31.46 -0.65 -6.97
C ARG A 171 -31.91 -0.60 -8.42
N ASP A 172 -32.74 -1.56 -8.85
CA ASP A 172 -33.35 -1.59 -10.19
C ASP A 172 -32.36 -1.28 -11.33
N LEU A 173 -31.19 -1.92 -11.30
CA LEU A 173 -30.06 -1.73 -12.24
C LEU A 173 -29.36 -0.36 -12.18
N LYS A 174 -29.87 0.60 -11.40
CA LYS A 174 -29.20 1.87 -11.08
C LYS A 174 -28.19 1.69 -9.95
N LYS A 175 -27.07 2.39 -10.04
CA LYS A 175 -25.96 2.32 -9.07
C LYS A 175 -25.72 3.71 -8.50
N TYR A 176 -25.74 3.79 -7.18
CA TYR A 176 -25.48 5.01 -6.42
C TYR A 176 -24.13 4.88 -5.76
N TYR A 177 -23.24 5.83 -6.01
CA TYR A 177 -21.86 5.80 -5.50
C TYR A 177 -21.68 6.89 -4.46
N PHE A 178 -21.15 6.49 -3.32
CA PHE A 178 -20.80 7.38 -2.22
C PHE A 178 -19.29 7.33 -2.00
N ARG A 179 -18.64 8.49 -2.05
CA ARG A 179 -17.20 8.67 -1.89
C ARG A 179 -16.91 9.76 -0.86
N PRO A 180 -15.72 9.79 -0.25
CA PRO A 180 -15.35 10.85 0.70
C PRO A 180 -15.58 12.24 0.12
N THR A 181 -16.04 13.18 0.96
CA THR A 181 -16.38 14.57 0.57
C THR A 181 -15.17 15.41 0.21
N ASN A 182 -14.01 15.05 0.75
CA ASN A 182 -12.76 15.79 0.61
C ASN A 182 -11.93 15.13 -0.50
N GLU A 183 -10.88 15.77 -1.02
CA GLU A 183 -9.91 15.15 -1.97
C GLU A 183 -9.22 13.87 -1.42
N ARG A 184 -9.56 13.47 -0.19
CA ARG A 184 -9.16 12.24 0.47
C ARG A 184 -9.71 11.03 -0.28
N GLN A 185 -8.89 9.98 -0.37
CA GLN A 185 -9.31 8.73 -1.02
C GLN A 185 -10.19 7.86 -0.12
N GLU A 186 -10.15 8.10 1.20
CA GLU A 186 -10.80 7.27 2.21
C GLU A 186 -11.28 8.12 3.39
N GLU A 187 -12.37 7.69 4.01
CA GLU A 187 -12.95 8.34 5.18
C GLU A 187 -12.97 7.38 6.37
N THR A 188 -12.50 7.81 7.53
CA THR A 188 -12.51 6.99 8.74
C THR A 188 -13.92 6.85 9.27
N GLY A 189 -14.44 5.64 9.36
CA GLY A 189 -15.73 5.37 9.97
C GLY A 189 -15.68 5.29 11.48
N TYR A 190 -16.76 5.73 12.13
CA TYR A 190 -16.85 5.66 13.57
C TYR A 190 -17.23 4.27 14.03
N ILE A 191 -16.40 3.69 14.90
CA ILE A 191 -16.61 2.37 15.47
C ILE A 191 -17.21 2.53 16.86
N LEU A 192 -18.44 2.06 17.05
CA LEU A 192 -19.09 2.02 18.35
C LEU A 192 -19.21 0.59 18.86
N TYR A 193 -18.51 0.27 19.95
CA TYR A 193 -18.68 -0.99 20.65
C TYR A 193 -19.93 -0.96 21.52
N ASN A 194 -20.78 -1.98 21.37
CA ASN A 194 -21.96 -2.18 22.19
C ASN A 194 -21.70 -3.31 23.18
N GLU A 195 -21.60 -2.96 24.47
CA GLU A 195 -21.36 -3.91 25.57
C GLU A 195 -22.44 -4.99 25.68
N THR A 196 -23.70 -4.62 25.50
CA THR A 196 -24.85 -5.52 25.68
C THR A 196 -24.90 -6.59 24.59
N THR A 197 -24.69 -6.20 23.34
CA THR A 197 -24.71 -7.13 22.20
C THR A 197 -23.33 -7.70 21.87
N LYS A 198 -22.27 -7.20 22.52
CA LYS A 198 -20.86 -7.53 22.29
C LYS A 198 -20.46 -7.39 20.82
N ARG A 199 -20.98 -6.36 20.16
CA ARG A 199 -20.79 -6.11 18.72
C ARG A 199 -20.28 -4.71 18.48
N ASN A 200 -19.48 -4.56 17.43
CA ASN A 200 -19.08 -3.25 16.94
C ASN A 200 -20.06 -2.77 15.89
N ASN A 201 -20.26 -1.46 15.81
CA ASN A 201 -21.07 -0.84 14.78
C ASN A 201 -20.20 0.11 14.00
N LEU A 202 -20.20 -0.03 12.68
CA LEU A 202 -19.68 0.99 11.78
C LEU A 202 -20.78 2.04 11.59
N ILE A 203 -20.45 3.30 11.87
CA ILE A 203 -21.32 4.45 11.64
C ILE A 203 -20.66 5.33 10.58
N MET A 204 -21.42 5.61 9.51
CA MET A 204 -21.01 6.49 8.41
C MET A 204 -22.16 7.44 8.08
N ASN A 205 -21.84 8.62 7.56
CA ASN A 205 -22.84 9.57 7.09
C ASN A 205 -22.84 9.66 5.57
N LEU A 206 -24.03 9.63 4.99
CA LEU A 206 -24.30 9.73 3.57
C LEU A 206 -24.93 11.08 3.27
N ILE A 207 -24.34 11.80 2.34
CA ILE A 207 -24.83 13.07 1.82
C ILE A 207 -25.40 12.79 0.43
N VAL A 208 -26.71 12.91 0.30
CA VAL A 208 -27.48 12.50 -0.88
C VAL A 208 -28.03 13.75 -1.55
N LYS A 209 -27.93 13.86 -2.88
CA LYS A 209 -28.54 14.98 -3.60
C LYS A 209 -30.07 14.83 -3.56
N LYS A 210 -30.80 15.91 -3.29
CA LYS A 210 -32.27 15.91 -3.17
C LYS A 210 -32.99 15.66 -4.49
N ASP A 211 -32.33 15.93 -5.62
CA ASP A 211 -32.83 15.65 -6.96
C ASP A 211 -32.70 14.16 -7.33
N ASN A 212 -31.99 13.35 -6.52
CA ASN A 212 -31.87 11.93 -6.77
C ASN A 212 -32.97 11.13 -6.08
N ASP A 213 -33.41 10.08 -6.77
CA ASP A 213 -34.45 9.15 -6.33
C ASP A 213 -33.99 8.19 -5.21
N PHE A 214 -32.75 8.32 -4.72
CA PHE A 214 -32.11 7.36 -3.80
C PHE A 214 -32.95 7.07 -2.54
N PHE A 215 -33.63 8.08 -1.99
CA PHE A 215 -34.49 7.98 -0.80
C PHE A 215 -35.95 8.43 -1.04
N ASP A 216 -36.43 8.39 -2.28
CA ASP A 216 -37.73 8.98 -2.68
C ASP A 216 -38.96 8.08 -2.41
N GLN A 217 -38.78 6.95 -1.71
CA GLN A 217 -39.85 5.97 -1.50
C GLN A 217 -40.25 5.82 -0.02
N GLU A 218 -41.48 5.37 0.20
CA GLU A 218 -41.94 4.93 1.52
C GLU A 218 -41.10 3.79 2.07
N VAL A 219 -40.58 2.92 1.21
CA VAL A 219 -39.66 1.83 1.55
C VAL A 219 -38.59 1.78 0.49
N ASN A 220 -37.33 2.02 0.86
CA ASN A 220 -36.23 1.93 -0.09
C ASN A 220 -35.81 0.46 -0.22
N VAL A 221 -35.88 -0.04 -1.44
CA VAL A 221 -35.53 -1.42 -1.79
C VAL A 221 -34.17 -1.38 -2.47
N PHE A 222 -33.20 -2.11 -1.92
CA PHE A 222 -31.89 -2.28 -2.55
C PHE A 222 -31.68 -3.75 -2.94
N THR A 223 -30.93 -3.99 -4.00
CA THR A 223 -30.57 -5.32 -4.47
C THR A 223 -29.28 -5.80 -3.83
N LYS A 224 -28.30 -4.90 -3.74
CA LYS A 224 -26.95 -5.21 -3.26
C LYS A 224 -26.28 -3.95 -2.76
N ILE A 225 -25.46 -4.09 -1.71
CA ILE A 225 -24.59 -3.02 -1.23
C ILE A 225 -23.17 -3.54 -1.26
N LYS A 226 -22.25 -2.74 -1.81
CA LYS A 226 -20.82 -3.04 -1.82
C LYS A 226 -20.06 -1.94 -1.10
N ILE A 227 -19.20 -2.33 -0.18
CA ILE A 227 -18.43 -1.42 0.66
C ILE A 227 -16.95 -1.74 0.44
N ILE A 228 -16.19 -0.78 -0.09
CA ILE A 228 -14.74 -0.89 -0.19
C ILE A 228 -14.17 -0.34 1.10
N ILE A 229 -13.48 -1.20 1.86
CA ILE A 229 -13.00 -0.89 3.20
C ILE A 229 -11.55 -1.30 3.40
N ASN A 230 -10.85 -0.49 4.20
CA ASN A 230 -9.60 -0.83 4.83
C ASN A 230 -9.84 -1.08 6.32
N VAL A 231 -9.49 -2.28 6.75
CA VAL A 231 -9.55 -2.71 8.14
C VAL A 231 -8.16 -2.60 8.73
N VAL A 232 -7.99 -1.74 9.72
CA VAL A 232 -6.72 -1.57 10.45
C VAL A 232 -6.84 -2.30 11.78
N SER A 233 -6.01 -3.31 11.98
CA SER A 233 -5.91 -4.02 13.25
C SER A 233 -5.28 -3.13 14.32
N LEU A 234 -5.48 -3.50 15.59
CA LEU A 234 -4.85 -2.84 16.74
C LEU A 234 -3.32 -2.83 16.67
N LEU A 235 -2.74 -3.78 15.93
CA LEU A 235 -1.29 -3.91 15.76
C LEU A 235 -0.77 -3.22 14.48
N GLY A 236 -1.58 -2.35 13.86
CA GLY A 236 -1.16 -1.54 12.70
C GLY A 236 -1.07 -2.32 11.39
N VAL A 237 -1.67 -3.51 11.31
CA VAL A 237 -1.80 -4.24 10.04
C VAL A 237 -3.09 -3.85 9.34
N THR A 238 -2.96 -3.36 8.12
CA THR A 238 -4.06 -2.90 7.26
C THR A 238 -4.41 -3.95 6.21
N THR A 239 -5.71 -4.20 6.08
CA THR A 239 -6.30 -5.17 5.14
C THR A 239 -7.35 -4.48 4.30
N LYS A 240 -7.14 -4.45 2.98
CA LYS A 240 -8.09 -3.86 2.03
C LYS A 240 -8.98 -4.92 1.42
N GLY A 241 -10.27 -4.69 1.43
CA GLY A 241 -11.24 -5.62 0.86
C GLY A 241 -12.54 -4.96 0.40
N ILE A 242 -13.32 -5.74 -0.31
CA ILE A 242 -14.70 -5.42 -0.66
C ILE A 242 -15.62 -6.29 0.17
N ASN A 243 -16.52 -5.66 0.90
CA ASN A 243 -17.62 -6.34 1.54
C ASN A 243 -18.89 -6.22 0.69
N GLU A 244 -19.45 -7.35 0.29
CA GLU A 244 -20.71 -7.44 -0.44
C GLU A 244 -21.83 -7.90 0.49
N LEU A 245 -22.85 -7.07 0.66
CA LEU A 245 -24.00 -7.33 1.52
C LEU A 245 -25.20 -7.77 0.70
N TYR A 246 -25.83 -8.85 1.16
CA TYR A 246 -27.12 -9.33 0.69
C TYR A 246 -28.10 -9.27 1.85
N PHE A 247 -29.24 -8.62 1.65
CA PHE A 247 -30.17 -8.31 2.73
C PHE A 247 -31.62 -8.50 2.29
N THR A 248 -32.47 -8.66 3.30
CA THR A 248 -33.92 -8.56 3.14
C THR A 248 -34.31 -7.10 3.30
N ASN A 249 -34.99 -6.56 2.28
CA ASN A 249 -35.47 -5.20 2.32
C ASN A 249 -36.54 -5.02 3.40
N PRO A 250 -36.63 -3.82 4.01
CA PRO A 250 -37.71 -3.50 4.92
C PRO A 250 -39.07 -3.67 4.22
N THR A 251 -40.09 -4.07 4.97
CA THR A 251 -41.47 -4.15 4.46
C THR A 251 -42.32 -2.96 4.88
N GLN A 252 -41.89 -2.23 5.92
CA GLN A 252 -42.55 -1.04 6.46
C GLN A 252 -41.50 -0.12 7.10
N LYS A 253 -41.79 1.18 7.17
CA LYS A 253 -41.02 2.10 8.03
C LYS A 253 -41.30 1.76 9.48
N GLU A 254 -40.25 1.54 10.28
CA GLU A 254 -40.42 1.42 11.73
C GLU A 254 -40.85 2.80 12.29
N GLY A 255 -41.55 2.82 13.44
CA GLY A 255 -42.21 4.02 13.99
C GLY A 255 -41.33 5.26 14.18
N ASP A 256 -40.00 5.07 14.19
CA ASP A 256 -39.00 6.13 14.31
C ASP A 256 -38.50 6.67 12.96
N GLY A 257 -39.11 6.27 11.83
CA GLY A 257 -38.66 6.64 10.48
C GLY A 257 -37.37 5.94 10.03
N LEU A 258 -36.96 4.89 10.76
CA LEU A 258 -35.80 4.04 10.47
C LEU A 258 -36.11 3.07 9.33
N HIS A 259 -35.18 2.98 8.37
CA HIS A 259 -35.16 1.90 7.39
C HIS A 259 -34.20 0.80 7.88
N THR A 260 -34.78 -0.36 8.22
CA THR A 260 -34.05 -1.48 8.79
C THR A 260 -33.89 -2.59 7.74
N TYR A 261 -32.64 -2.90 7.38
CA TYR A 261 -32.29 -3.90 6.38
C TYR A 261 -31.65 -5.10 7.08
N LYS A 262 -32.29 -6.27 7.03
CA LYS A 262 -31.74 -7.49 7.65
C LYS A 262 -30.68 -8.09 6.73
N ILE A 263 -29.42 -8.08 7.16
CA ILE A 263 -28.30 -8.71 6.45
C ILE A 263 -28.45 -10.22 6.56
N ASN A 264 -28.64 -10.88 5.42
CA ASN A 264 -28.74 -12.34 5.33
C ASN A 264 -27.37 -12.98 5.15
N SER A 265 -26.49 -12.33 4.39
CA SER A 265 -25.10 -12.75 4.20
C SER A 265 -24.21 -11.56 3.86
N SER A 266 -22.94 -11.68 4.22
CA SER A 266 -21.88 -10.70 3.94
C SER A 266 -20.65 -11.47 3.45
N ASN A 267 -20.13 -11.08 2.29
CA ASN A 267 -18.92 -11.69 1.73
C ASN A 267 -17.79 -10.67 1.71
N PHE A 268 -16.71 -10.95 2.43
CA PHE A 268 -15.50 -10.13 2.40
C PHE A 268 -14.48 -10.73 1.41
N THR A 269 -14.10 -9.95 0.40
CA THR A 269 -13.08 -10.34 -0.59
C THR A 269 -11.85 -9.45 -0.43
N LEU A 270 -10.68 -10.07 -0.21
CA LEU A 270 -9.40 -9.36 -0.16
C LEU A 270 -9.05 -8.78 -1.52
N LEU A 271 -8.71 -7.49 -1.55
CA LEU A 271 -8.19 -6.81 -2.75
C LEU A 271 -6.67 -6.76 -2.78
N GLU A 272 -6.07 -6.59 -1.60
CA GLU A 272 -4.62 -6.47 -1.43
C GLU A 272 -4.17 -7.40 -0.30
N ARG A 273 -2.88 -7.76 -0.30
CA ARG A 273 -2.29 -8.52 0.80
C ARG A 273 -2.23 -7.64 2.06
N PRO A 274 -2.39 -8.22 3.26
CA PRO A 274 -2.18 -7.48 4.49
C PRO A 274 -0.79 -6.84 4.53
N LYS A 275 -0.74 -5.57 4.95
CA LYS A 275 0.50 -4.79 5.04
C LYS A 275 0.57 -4.07 6.38
N ILE A 276 1.77 -3.83 6.88
CA ILE A 276 1.99 -3.04 8.08
C ILE A 276 1.99 -1.57 7.65
N GLU A 277 1.17 -0.73 8.30
CA GLU A 277 1.26 0.73 8.11
C GLU A 277 2.61 1.21 8.66
N SER A 278 3.32 2.05 7.91
CA SER A 278 4.54 2.69 8.41
C SER A 278 4.19 3.56 9.61
N LEU A 279 5.02 3.55 10.66
CA LEU A 279 4.82 4.34 11.88
C LEU A 279 4.57 5.83 11.60
N ASP A 280 5.13 6.38 10.52
CA ASP A 280 4.93 7.77 10.09
C ASP A 280 3.45 8.07 9.72
N GLU A 281 2.66 7.08 9.26
CA GLU A 281 1.23 7.28 8.95
C GLU A 281 0.33 7.21 10.19
N LEU A 282 0.83 6.67 11.32
CA LEU A 282 0.09 6.58 12.58
C LEU A 282 0.17 7.87 13.41
N GLU A 283 1.25 8.64 13.29
CA GLU A 283 1.44 9.91 14.00
C GLU A 283 0.64 11.08 13.41
N PHE A 284 0.40 11.09 12.10
CA PHE A 284 -0.36 12.17 11.44
C PHE A 284 -1.88 12.12 11.67
N ASP A 285 -2.42 11.01 12.17
CA ASP A 285 -3.84 10.84 12.49
C ASP A 285 -4.17 11.10 13.98
N LEU A 286 -3.17 11.43 14.82
CA LEU A 286 -3.30 11.65 16.27
C LEU A 286 -3.18 13.13 16.68
N LEU A 287 -3.11 14.05 15.72
CA LEU A 287 -3.13 15.51 15.90
C LEU A 287 -4.37 16.11 15.23
#